data_AF-A0A7K4A022-F1
#
_entry.id   AF-A0A7K4A022-F1
#
_cell.length_a   1.000
_cell.length_b   1.000
_cell.length_c   1.000
_cell.angle_alpha   90.00
_cell.angle_beta   90.00
_cell.angle_gamma   90.00
#
_symmetry.space_group_name_H-M   'P 1'
#
loop_
_entity.id
_entity.type
_entity.pdbx_description
1 polymer ?
#
loop_
_entity_poly.entity_id
_entity_poly.type
_entity_poly.pdbx_seq_one_letter_code
_entity_poly.pdbx_strand_id
1 'polypeptide(L)'
;MAEKEMKNYALRDQNGNEVAVFTGKAPRQAALKAANRGHTDIKLREKGTKNVHVFSGERIQVAKPKGAPAWMPDKIWKPKVKKEGIIKLESIEPTGERIVVVKRSKAKSKKAKKGAKKTK
;
A
#
# COMPACT_ATOMS: atom_id res chain seq x y z
N MET A 1 -1.02 -24.64 -4.11
CA MET A 1 -1.08 -23.16 -4.28
C MET A 1 -2.00 -22.63 -3.20
N ALA A 2 -1.51 -21.82 -2.25
CA ALA A 2 -2.38 -21.30 -1.19
C ALA A 2 -3.48 -20.41 -1.80
N GLU A 3 -4.73 -20.83 -1.69
CA GLU A 3 -5.87 -20.07 -2.15
C GLU A 3 -6.01 -18.83 -1.27
N LYS A 4 -5.56 -17.69 -1.80
CA LYS A 4 -5.63 -16.43 -1.05
C LYS A 4 -7.04 -15.88 -1.16
N GLU A 5 -7.81 -16.09 -0.10
CA GLU A 5 -9.19 -15.62 0.05
C GLU A 5 -9.33 -14.12 -0.24
N MET A 6 -10.48 -13.75 -0.81
CA MET A 6 -10.80 -12.35 -1.05
C MET A 6 -11.11 -11.67 0.28
N LYS A 7 -10.44 -10.56 0.53
CA LYS A 7 -10.61 -9.77 1.75
C LYS A 7 -11.30 -8.44 1.43
N ASN A 8 -12.04 -7.97 2.41
CA ASN A 8 -12.76 -6.70 2.36
C ASN A 8 -11.99 -5.64 3.14
N TYR A 9 -11.72 -4.51 2.49
CA TYR A 9 -11.02 -3.38 3.07
C TYR A 9 -11.91 -2.15 3.05
N ALA A 10 -12.23 -1.58 4.22
CA ALA A 10 -12.98 -0.34 4.33
C ALA A 10 -12.03 0.86 4.28
N LEU A 11 -12.29 1.80 3.38
CA LEU A 11 -11.62 3.09 3.30
C LEU A 11 -12.15 3.99 4.41
N ARG A 12 -11.25 4.48 5.26
CA ARG A 12 -11.54 5.44 6.32
C ARG A 12 -11.06 6.83 5.96
N ASP A 13 -11.89 7.81 6.25
CA ASP A 13 -11.53 9.21 6.13
C ASP A 13 -10.72 9.70 7.35
N GLN A 14 -10.26 10.96 7.32
CA GLN A 14 -9.60 11.62 8.45
C GLN A 14 -10.47 11.59 9.71
N ASN A 15 -11.79 11.70 9.56
CA ASN A 15 -12.78 11.66 10.64
C ASN A 15 -13.11 10.25 11.14
N GLY A 16 -12.50 9.19 10.57
CA GLY A 16 -12.75 7.81 10.95
C GLY A 16 -14.01 7.17 10.33
N ASN A 17 -14.79 7.93 9.57
CA ASN A 17 -15.95 7.46 8.82
C ASN A 17 -15.55 6.50 7.69
N GLU A 18 -16.36 5.48 7.45
CA GLU A 18 -16.14 4.51 6.37
C GLU A 18 -16.79 5.02 5.07
N VAL A 19 -15.98 5.41 4.10
CA VAL A 19 -16.44 6.06 2.83
C VAL A 19 -16.81 5.02 1.78
N ALA A 20 -15.98 3.99 1.63
CA ALA A 20 -16.14 2.98 0.60
C ALA A 20 -15.51 1.65 1.01
N VAL A 21 -15.99 0.55 0.45
CA VAL A 21 -15.41 -0.79 0.67
C VAL A 21 -14.78 -1.30 -0.61
N PHE A 22 -13.53 -1.75 -0.53
CA PHE A 22 -12.76 -2.29 -1.63
C PHE A 22 -12.40 -3.75 -1.37
N THR A 23 -12.63 -4.60 -2.38
CA THR A 23 -12.27 -6.02 -2.34
C THR A 23 -10.87 -6.25 -2.90
N GLY A 24 -10.10 -7.16 -2.32
CA GLY A 24 -8.82 -7.57 -2.88
C GLY A 24 -8.15 -8.71 -2.12
N LYS A 25 -7.23 -9.41 -2.78
CA LYS A 25 -6.42 -10.47 -2.13
C LYS A 25 -5.33 -9.89 -1.23
N ALA A 26 -4.89 -8.66 -1.52
CA ALA A 26 -3.88 -7.94 -0.78
C ALA A 26 -4.31 -6.49 -0.53
N PRO A 27 -3.89 -5.86 0.59
CA PRO A 27 -4.27 -4.48 0.91
C PRO A 27 -3.80 -3.49 -0.15
N ARG A 28 -2.66 -3.75 -0.78
CA ARG A 28 -2.15 -2.93 -1.90
C ARG A 28 -3.08 -2.95 -3.11
N GLN A 29 -3.74 -4.07 -3.39
CA GLN A 29 -4.66 -4.17 -4.54
C GLN A 29 -5.90 -3.32 -4.30
N ALA A 30 -6.45 -3.37 -3.08
CA ALA A 30 -7.53 -2.47 -2.66
C ALA A 30 -7.09 -1.00 -2.72
N ALA A 31 -5.87 -0.69 -2.31
CA ALA A 31 -5.34 0.67 -2.39
C ALA A 31 -5.17 1.15 -3.85
N LEU A 32 -4.73 0.29 -4.78
CA LEU A 32 -4.67 0.65 -6.21
C LEU A 32 -6.05 0.94 -6.78
N LYS A 33 -7.08 0.20 -6.35
CA LYS A 33 -8.47 0.49 -6.72
C LYS A 33 -8.93 1.84 -6.17
N ALA A 34 -8.62 2.15 -4.91
CA ALA A 34 -8.93 3.44 -4.32
C ALA A 34 -8.19 4.61 -5.02
N ALA A 35 -6.91 4.46 -5.33
CA ALA A 35 -6.13 5.45 -6.09
C ALA A 35 -6.71 5.67 -7.49
N ASN A 36 -7.17 4.60 -8.17
CA ASN A 36 -7.86 4.72 -9.45
C ASN A 36 -9.16 5.54 -9.35
N ARG A 37 -9.88 5.45 -8.22
CA ARG A 37 -11.07 6.27 -7.95
C ARG A 37 -10.74 7.74 -7.67
N GLY A 38 -9.46 8.08 -7.44
CA GLY A 38 -9.00 9.44 -7.20
C GLY A 38 -8.62 9.75 -5.75
N HIS A 39 -8.60 8.75 -4.86
CA HIS A 39 -8.17 8.96 -3.48
C HIS A 39 -6.64 9.04 -3.37
N THR A 40 -6.11 10.10 -2.75
CA THR A 40 -4.69 10.31 -2.47
C THR A 40 -4.30 9.72 -1.12
N ASP A 41 -5.06 10.02 -0.08
CA ASP A 41 -4.82 9.58 1.29
C ASP A 41 -5.68 8.36 1.62
N ILE A 42 -5.07 7.18 1.53
CA ILE A 42 -5.82 5.91 1.55
C ILE A 42 -5.54 5.17 2.85
N LYS A 43 -6.49 5.23 3.79
CA LYS A 43 -6.48 4.44 5.03
C LYS A 43 -7.44 3.26 4.91
N LEU A 44 -6.92 2.05 4.73
CA LEU A 44 -7.70 0.83 4.55
C LEU A 44 -7.72 -0.02 5.81
N ARG A 45 -8.88 -0.13 6.46
CA ARG A 45 -9.14 -1.09 7.53
C ARG A 45 -9.50 -2.45 6.94
N GLU A 46 -8.81 -3.51 7.35
CA GLU A 46 -9.18 -4.88 6.99
C GLU A 46 -10.37 -5.34 7.85
N LYS A 47 -11.48 -5.76 7.23
CA LYS A 47 -12.61 -6.33 7.98
C LYS A 47 -12.17 -7.66 8.61
N GLY A 48 -12.47 -7.83 9.90
CA GLY A 48 -12.06 -9.00 10.68
C GLY A 48 -10.72 -8.84 11.43
N THR A 49 -9.92 -7.81 11.12
CA THR A 49 -8.73 -7.48 11.93
C THR A 49 -8.78 -6.04 12.42
N LYS A 50 -7.94 -5.71 13.39
CA LYS A 50 -7.78 -4.34 13.91
C LYS A 50 -6.68 -3.57 13.17
N ASN A 51 -6.31 -3.99 11.96
CA ASN A 51 -5.24 -3.39 11.18
C ASN A 51 -5.80 -2.34 10.21
N VAL A 52 -5.20 -1.16 10.21
CA VAL A 52 -5.42 -0.09 9.24
C VAL A 52 -4.14 0.10 8.45
N HIS A 53 -4.17 -0.21 7.16
CA HIS A 53 -3.07 0.03 6.26
C HIS A 53 -3.12 1.45 5.71
N VAL A 54 -2.03 2.19 5.86
CA VAL A 54 -1.92 3.56 5.36
C VAL A 54 -1.10 3.56 4.08
N PHE A 55 -1.68 4.14 3.04
CA PHE A 55 -1.11 4.26 1.71
C PHE A 55 -1.28 5.67 1.17
N SER A 56 -0.26 6.16 0.46
CA SER A 56 -0.36 7.32 -0.43
C SER A 56 -0.58 6.84 -1.86
N GLY A 57 -1.63 7.36 -2.49
CA GLY A 57 -2.03 7.08 -3.87
C GLY A 57 -1.73 8.26 -4.79
N GLU A 58 -1.26 7.97 -5.99
CA GLU A 58 -1.00 8.94 -7.04
C GLU A 58 -1.45 8.36 -8.39
N ARG A 59 -1.88 9.23 -9.32
CA ARG A 59 -2.18 8.85 -10.71
C ARG A 59 -1.17 9.51 -11.62
N ILE A 60 -0.42 8.70 -12.37
CA ILE A 60 0.61 9.19 -13.29
C ILE A 60 0.20 8.86 -14.71
N GLN A 61 0.29 9.83 -15.61
CA GLN A 61 0.16 9.58 -17.04
C GLN A 61 1.45 8.95 -17.57
N VAL A 62 1.32 7.80 -18.20
CA VAL A 62 2.43 7.10 -18.84
C VAL A 62 2.16 7.04 -20.35
N ALA A 63 3.21 7.24 -21.13
CA ALA A 63 3.16 7.11 -22.58
C ALA A 63 2.92 5.66 -23.01
N LYS A 64 2.24 5.49 -24.13
CA LYS A 64 2.01 4.23 -24.80
C LYS A 64 3.34 3.48 -25.05
N PRO A 65 3.43 2.17 -24.73
CA PRO A 65 4.61 1.38 -25.06
C PRO A 65 4.69 1.11 -26.57
N LYS A 66 5.90 0.91 -27.09
CA LYS A 66 6.20 0.82 -28.54
C LYS A 66 5.41 -0.27 -29.30
N GLY A 67 4.91 -1.30 -28.61
CA GLY A 67 4.14 -2.41 -29.21
C GLY A 67 2.63 -2.38 -28.93
N ALA A 68 2.07 -1.25 -28.48
CA ALA A 68 0.66 -1.19 -28.14
C ALA A 68 -0.26 -1.04 -29.37
N PRO A 69 -1.48 -1.62 -29.32
CA PRO A 69 -2.41 -1.66 -30.43
C PRO A 69 -2.96 -0.27 -30.82
N ALA A 70 -3.45 -0.12 -32.04
CA ALA A 70 -3.90 1.16 -32.61
C ALA A 70 -5.10 1.78 -31.86
N TRP A 71 -5.96 0.97 -31.25
CA TRP A 71 -7.12 1.45 -30.48
C TRP A 71 -6.76 2.08 -29.13
N MET A 72 -5.50 1.99 -28.69
CA MET A 72 -5.06 2.47 -27.39
C MET A 72 -4.52 3.92 -27.48
N PRO A 73 -5.01 4.84 -26.62
CA PRO A 73 -4.59 6.25 -26.63
C PRO A 73 -3.12 6.43 -26.25
N ASP A 74 -2.53 7.56 -26.65
CA ASP A 74 -1.09 7.84 -26.47
C ASP A 74 -0.66 8.01 -25.01
N LYS A 75 -1.57 8.46 -24.15
CA LYS A 75 -1.35 8.64 -22.71
C LYS A 75 -2.39 7.87 -21.91
N ILE A 76 -1.92 7.09 -20.94
CA ILE A 76 -2.76 6.25 -20.09
C ILE A 76 -2.53 6.60 -18.62
N TRP A 77 -3.61 6.78 -17.87
CA TRP A 77 -3.55 6.94 -16.43
C TRP A 77 -3.19 5.63 -15.76
N LYS A 78 -2.09 5.62 -15.01
CA LYS A 78 -1.67 4.48 -14.21
C LYS A 78 -1.68 4.86 -12.72
N PRO A 79 -2.42 4.12 -11.87
CA PRO A 79 -2.35 4.33 -10.44
C PRO A 79 -1.01 3.82 -9.92
N LYS A 80 -0.39 4.60 -9.04
CA LYS A 80 0.69 4.16 -8.18
C LYS A 80 0.27 4.36 -6.74
N VAL A 81 0.77 3.47 -5.90
CA VAL A 81 0.51 3.49 -4.48
C VAL A 81 1.79 3.17 -3.74
N LYS A 82 2.12 4.00 -2.76
CA LYS A 82 3.22 3.82 -1.82
C LYS A 82 2.66 3.45 -0.46
N LYS A 83 3.28 2.45 0.18
CA LYS A 83 2.88 2.03 1.52
C LYS A 83 3.64 2.85 2.55
N GLU A 84 2.90 3.50 3.42
CA GLU A 84 3.47 4.34 4.48
C GLU A 84 3.62 3.56 5.77
N GLY A 85 2.60 2.77 6.12
CA GLY A 85 2.62 2.02 7.36
C GLY A 85 1.41 1.12 7.58
N ILE A 86 1.36 0.58 8.79
CA ILE A 86 0.21 -0.13 9.33
C ILE A 86 -0.02 0.45 10.72
N ILE A 87 -1.22 0.93 10.97
CA ILE A 87 -1.69 1.35 12.28
C ILE A 87 -2.51 0.19 12.84
N LYS A 88 -2.19 -0.26 14.04
CA LYS A 88 -3.06 -1.16 14.79
C LYS A 88 -4.00 -0.30 15.61
N LEU A 89 -5.30 -0.51 15.45
CA LEU A 89 -6.27 0.01 16.41
C LEU A 89 -6.16 -0.88 17.63
N GLU A 90 -5.27 -0.52 18.55
CA GLU A 90 -5.34 -1.07 19.89
C GLU A 90 -6.70 -0.65 20.45
N SER A 91 -7.44 -1.62 20.97
CA SER A 91 -8.64 -1.32 21.72
C SER A 91 -8.13 -0.62 22.96
N ILE A 92 -8.16 0.71 22.97
CA ILE A 92 -7.87 1.47 24.17
C ILE A 92 -8.93 1.00 25.18
N GLU A 93 -8.51 0.35 26.26
CA GLU A 93 -9.24 0.48 27.51
C GLU A 93 -9.21 1.98 27.87
N PRO A 94 -10.25 2.53 28.51
CA PRO A 94 -10.58 3.95 28.44
C PRO A 94 -9.62 4.81 29.26
N THR A 95 -8.37 5.01 28.84
CA THR A 95 -7.53 6.13 29.33
C THR A 95 -6.39 6.44 28.35
N GLY A 96 -6.51 7.55 27.63
CA GLY A 96 -5.36 8.31 27.12
C GLY A 96 -4.67 7.79 25.87
N GLU A 97 -5.02 8.38 24.72
CA GLU A 97 -4.44 8.12 23.41
C GLU A 97 -2.90 8.26 23.35
N ARG A 98 -2.20 7.25 22.84
CA ARG A 98 -0.83 7.39 22.31
C ARG A 98 -0.74 6.79 20.92
N ILE A 99 -0.52 7.65 19.93
CA ILE A 99 -0.32 7.27 18.53
C ILE A 99 1.11 6.76 18.36
N VAL A 100 1.32 5.44 18.44
CA VAL A 100 2.65 4.85 18.23
C VAL A 100 2.89 4.60 16.74
N VAL A 101 3.56 5.54 16.07
CA VAL A 101 4.05 5.37 14.69
C VAL A 101 5.26 4.43 14.71
N VAL A 102 5.04 3.13 14.44
CA VAL A 102 6.15 2.17 14.29
C VAL A 102 6.87 2.42 12.96
N LYS A 103 7.89 3.28 12.99
CA LYS A 103 8.80 3.51 11.86
C LYS A 103 9.76 2.32 11.79
N ARG A 104 9.55 1.39 10.85
CA ARG A 104 10.52 0.34 10.54
C ARG A 104 11.78 1.00 9.97
N SER A 105 12.85 1.08 10.77
CA SER A 105 14.18 1.43 10.29
C SER A 105 14.66 0.35 9.31
N LYS A 106 14.96 0.73 8.07
CA LYS A 106 15.66 -0.17 7.15
C LYS A 106 17.10 -0.29 7.63
N ALA A 107 17.44 -1.41 8.28
CA ALA A 107 18.84 -1.77 8.46
C ALA A 107 19.49 -1.95 7.07
N LYS A 108 20.45 -1.09 6.77
CA LYS A 108 21.23 -1.12 5.53
C LYS A 108 22.17 -2.33 5.62
N SER A 109 21.82 -3.45 4.98
CA SER A 109 22.69 -4.63 4.93
C SER A 109 24.02 -4.25 4.26
N LYS A 110 25.11 -4.19 5.05
CA LYS A 110 26.47 -4.01 4.52
C LYS A 110 26.80 -5.23 3.67
N LYS A 111 26.88 -5.04 2.36
CA LYS A 111 27.35 -6.06 1.41
C LYS A 111 28.83 -6.31 1.69
N ALA A 112 29.18 -7.48 2.21
CA ALA A 112 30.56 -7.87 2.46
C ALA A 112 31.34 -7.92 1.13
N LYS A 113 32.37 -7.08 0.98
CA LYS A 113 33.38 -7.21 -0.09
C LYS A 113 34.17 -8.50 0.17
N LYS A 114 33.96 -9.55 -0.63
CA LYS A 114 34.86 -10.71 -0.65
C LYS A 114 36.22 -10.24 -1.20
N GLY A 115 37.22 -10.20 -0.33
CA GLY A 115 38.61 -9.92 -0.67
C GLY A 115 39.19 -11.00 -1.56
N ALA A 116 40.02 -10.57 -2.49
CA ALA A 116 40.72 -11.40 -3.47
C ALA A 116 41.67 -12.39 -2.79
N LYS A 117 41.63 -13.65 -3.24
CA LYS A 117 42.54 -14.71 -2.83
C LYS A 117 43.87 -14.49 -3.57
N LYS A 118 44.88 -13.95 -2.90
CA LYS A 118 46.28 -14.07 -3.31
C LYS A 118 46.76 -15.47 -2.90
N THR A 119 47.18 -16.28 -3.86
CA THR A 119 48.06 -17.42 -3.62
C THR A 119 49.28 -17.26 -4.50
N LYS A 120 50.42 -17.55 -3.86
CA LYS A 120 51.80 -17.40 -4.30
C LYS A 120 52.19 -18.52 -5.25
#